data_AF-A0A1I5U1C6-F1
#
_entry.id   AF-A0A1I5U1C6-F1
#
_cell.length_a   1.000
_cell.length_b   1.000
_cell.length_c   1.000
_cell.angle_alpha   90.00
_cell.angle_beta   90.00
_cell.angle_gamma   90.00
#
_symmetry.space_group_name_H-M   'P 1'
#
loop_
_entity.id
_entity.type
_entity.pdbx_description
1 polymer ?
#
loop_
_entity_poly.entity_id
_entity_poly.type
_entity_poly.pdbx_seq_one_letter_code
_entity_poly.pdbx_strand_id
1 'polypeptide(L)'
;MRPKSVKLGEQLYAGSLVLALVLAAMGWASTVAAIGTGGAIGIYAAYLGASILLLILAARGGNRIALWVLSGITAVNLVGFLMQVSGGVVAGGLFGVLTTLQTLLATVAIVLFFRPAARDFFARPHPEWEEDA
;
A
#
# COMPACT_ATOMS: atom_id res chain seq x y z
N MET A 1 20.74 7.56 -8.63
CA MET A 1 19.50 8.33 -8.96
C MET A 1 18.27 7.41 -9.05
N ARG A 2 17.15 7.76 -8.39
CA ARG A 2 15.91 6.93 -8.38
C ARG A 2 15.17 6.96 -9.73
N PRO A 3 14.82 5.79 -10.32
CA PRO A 3 14.15 5.73 -11.61
C PRO A 3 12.72 6.28 -11.53
N LYS A 4 12.20 6.81 -12.66
CA LYS A 4 10.87 7.42 -12.73
C LYS A 4 9.75 6.47 -12.29
N SER A 5 9.86 5.17 -12.58
CA SER A 5 8.90 4.14 -12.17
C SER A 5 8.81 4.00 -10.65
N VAL A 6 9.93 4.09 -9.93
CA VAL A 6 9.96 4.02 -8.46
C VAL A 6 9.35 5.28 -7.85
N LYS A 7 9.64 6.47 -8.40
CA LYS A 7 9.03 7.73 -7.94
C LYS A 7 7.52 7.73 -8.14
N LEU A 8 7.05 7.33 -9.33
CA LEU A 8 5.63 7.27 -9.63
C LEU A 8 4.93 6.17 -8.81
N GLY A 9 5.58 5.01 -8.63
CA GLY A 9 5.09 3.96 -7.74
C GLY A 9 4.93 4.43 -6.29
N GLU A 10 5.90 5.17 -5.75
CA GLU A 10 5.81 5.78 -4.41
C GLU A 10 4.60 6.72 -4.31
N GLN A 11 4.41 7.60 -5.29
CA GLN A 11 3.29 8.55 -5.30
C GLN A 11 1.93 7.86 -5.39
N LEU A 12 1.78 6.86 -6.26
CA LEU A 12 0.53 6.11 -6.39
C LEU A 12 0.23 5.30 -5.14
N TYR A 13 1.25 4.63 -4.55
CA TYR A 13 1.06 3.88 -3.32
C TYR A 13 0.70 4.80 -2.16
N ALA A 14 1.38 5.95 -2.03
CA ALA A 14 1.04 6.96 -1.03
C ALA A 14 -0.40 7.47 -1.21
N GLY A 15 -0.82 7.74 -2.45
CA GLY A 15 -2.21 8.07 -2.76
C GLY A 15 -3.20 6.98 -2.33
N SER A 16 -2.85 5.70 -2.52
CA SER A 16 -3.66 4.58 -2.03
C SER A 16 -3.77 4.55 -0.50
N LEU A 17 -2.72 4.94 0.23
CA LEU A 17 -2.73 4.99 1.70
C LEU A 17 -3.61 6.14 2.22
N VAL A 18 -3.61 7.28 1.52
CA VAL A 18 -4.54 8.38 1.81
C VAL A 18 -5.98 7.91 1.63
N LEU A 19 -6.29 7.22 0.53
CA LEU A 19 -7.63 6.65 0.34
C LEU A 19 -7.97 5.59 1.38
N ALA A 20 -7.00 4.76 1.80
CA ALA A 20 -7.21 3.79 2.86
C ALA A 20 -7.58 4.47 4.19
N LEU A 21 -6.98 5.62 4.50
CA LEU A 21 -7.34 6.42 5.67
C LEU A 21 -8.77 6.97 5.58
N VAL A 22 -9.17 7.47 4.41
CA VAL A 22 -10.55 7.94 4.16
C VAL A 22 -11.55 6.79 4.33
N LEU A 23 -11.26 5.63 3.75
CA LEU A 23 -12.08 4.43 3.87
C LEU A 23 -12.18 3.94 5.32
N ALA A 24 -11.07 4.00 6.07
CA ALA A 24 -11.05 3.67 7.49
C ALA A 24 -11.95 4.61 8.32
N ALA A 25 -11.97 5.91 7.99
CA ALA A 25 -12.87 6.86 8.63
C ALA A 25 -14.35 6.58 8.28
N MET A 26 -14.65 6.26 7.01
CA MET A 26 -16.00 5.91 6.58
C MET A 26 -16.50 4.61 7.22
N GLY A 27 -15.63 3.60 7.33
CA GLY A 27 -15.92 2.29 7.93
C GLY A 27 -15.69 2.24 9.44
N TRP A 28 -15.47 3.38 10.11
CA TRP A 28 -15.06 3.40 11.51
C TRP A 28 -16.08 2.73 12.42
N ALA A 29 -17.36 3.12 12.33
CA ALA A 29 -18.41 2.61 13.21
C ALA A 29 -18.62 1.10 13.08
N SER A 30 -18.61 0.56 11.85
CA SER A 30 -18.74 -0.88 11.61
C SER A 30 -17.52 -1.66 12.11
N THR A 31 -16.32 -1.11 11.93
CA THR A 31 -15.08 -1.72 12.46
C THR A 31 -15.09 -1.76 13.99
N VAL A 32 -15.42 -0.64 14.63
CA VAL A 32 -15.51 -0.56 16.10
C VAL A 32 -16.58 -1.49 16.65
N ALA A 33 -17.71 -1.64 15.96
CA ALA A 33 -18.75 -2.59 16.36
C ALA A 33 -18.27 -4.06 16.26
N ALA A 34 -17.40 -4.38 15.29
CA ALA A 34 -16.92 -5.74 15.08
C ALA A 34 -15.77 -6.15 16.03
N ILE A 35 -14.82 -5.26 16.29
CA ILE A 35 -13.57 -5.59 17.00
C ILE A 35 -13.23 -4.64 18.16
N GLY A 36 -14.13 -3.71 18.49
CA GLY A 36 -13.93 -2.69 19.52
C GLY A 36 -12.99 -1.56 19.10
N THR A 37 -13.03 -0.45 19.84
CA THR A 37 -12.23 0.76 19.54
C THR A 37 -10.73 0.48 19.56
N GLY A 38 -10.24 -0.24 20.58
CA GLY A 38 -8.83 -0.59 20.69
C GLY A 38 -8.34 -1.47 19.53
N GLY A 39 -9.17 -2.45 19.13
CA GLY A 39 -8.89 -3.30 17.97
C GLY A 39 -8.85 -2.52 16.66
N ALA A 40 -9.82 -1.63 16.45
CA ALA A 40 -9.90 -0.77 15.26
C ALA A 40 -8.68 0.16 15.15
N ILE A 41 -8.28 0.82 16.24
CA ILE A 41 -7.07 1.65 16.26
C ILE A 41 -5.84 0.80 15.93
N GLY A 42 -5.70 -0.34 16.63
CA GLY A 42 -4.54 -1.22 16.47
C GLY A 42 -4.37 -1.72 15.03
N ILE A 43 -5.45 -2.19 14.40
CA ILE A 43 -5.37 -2.75 13.04
C ILE A 43 -5.08 -1.68 11.99
N TYR A 44 -5.71 -0.50 12.07
CA TYR A 44 -5.44 0.59 11.13
C TYR A 44 -4.05 1.19 11.32
N ALA A 45 -3.62 1.38 12.58
CA ALA A 45 -2.28 1.88 12.88
C ALA A 45 -1.20 0.89 12.42
N ALA A 46 -1.39 -0.40 12.67
CA ALA A 46 -0.46 -1.43 12.22
C ALA A 46 -0.40 -1.49 10.69
N TYR A 47 -1.55 -1.51 10.00
CA TYR A 47 -1.60 -1.57 8.54
C TYR A 47 -0.97 -0.33 7.88
N LEU A 48 -1.39 0.88 8.28
CA LEU A 48 -0.88 2.12 7.71
C LEU A 48 0.59 2.33 8.08
N GLY A 49 0.95 2.14 9.35
CA GLY A 49 2.32 2.30 9.84
C GLY A 49 3.29 1.34 9.14
N ALA A 50 2.95 0.05 9.08
CA ALA A 50 3.76 -0.93 8.38
C ALA A 50 3.87 -0.62 6.89
N SER A 51 2.76 -0.25 6.23
CA SER A 51 2.77 0.08 4.81
C SER A 51 3.61 1.31 4.50
N ILE A 52 3.54 2.37 5.31
CA ILE A 52 4.36 3.58 5.16
C ILE A 52 5.83 3.26 5.37
N LEU A 53 6.16 2.53 6.44
CA LEU A 53 7.54 2.14 6.75
C LEU A 53 8.15 1.32 5.61
N LEU A 54 7.43 0.29 5.16
CA LEU A 54 7.84 -0.57 4.06
C LEU A 54 7.96 0.21 2.74
N LEU A 55 7.05 1.14 2.48
CA LEU A 55 7.12 2.01 1.30
C LEU A 55 8.39 2.87 1.33
N ILE A 56 8.72 3.47 2.47
CA ILE A 56 9.94 4.28 2.63
C ILE A 56 11.18 3.40 2.44
N LEU A 57 11.25 2.25 3.12
CA LEU A 57 12.38 1.33 3.03
C LEU A 57 12.58 0.78 1.62
N ALA A 58 11.50 0.44 0.92
CA ALA A 58 11.58 -0.01 -0.46
C ALA A 58 11.94 1.16 -1.39
N ALA A 59 11.12 2.20 -1.41
CA ALA A 59 11.21 3.23 -2.43
C ALA A 59 12.45 4.12 -2.24
N ARG A 60 12.80 4.49 -1.00
CA ARG A 60 13.96 5.35 -0.68
C ARG A 60 15.21 4.57 -0.31
N GLY A 61 15.06 3.45 0.40
CA GLY A 61 16.18 2.62 0.83
C GLY A 61 16.55 1.48 -0.12
N GLY A 62 15.85 1.31 -1.25
CA GLY A 62 16.14 0.24 -2.20
C GLY A 62 16.00 -1.18 -1.62
N ASN A 63 15.37 -1.33 -0.46
CA ASN A 63 15.33 -2.60 0.26
C ASN A 63 14.39 -3.59 -0.44
N ARG A 64 14.98 -4.65 -1.00
CA ARG A 64 14.25 -5.69 -1.72
C ARG A 64 13.33 -6.52 -0.82
N ILE A 65 13.71 -6.74 0.45
CA ILE A 65 12.86 -7.45 1.41
C ILE A 65 11.61 -6.60 1.69
N ALA A 66 11.78 -5.30 1.94
CA ALA A 66 10.67 -4.39 2.17
C ALA A 66 9.69 -4.38 0.97
N LEU A 67 10.21 -4.40 -0.27
CA LEU A 67 9.40 -4.50 -1.48
C LEU A 67 8.54 -5.77 -1.49
N TRP A 68 9.13 -6.94 -1.20
CA TRP A 68 8.39 -8.20 -1.20
C TRP A 68 7.32 -8.25 -0.12
N VAL A 69 7.61 -7.76 1.09
CA VAL A 69 6.63 -7.70 2.18
C VAL A 69 5.49 -6.74 1.81
N LEU A 70 5.79 -5.56 1.27
CA LEU A 70 4.78 -4.61 0.79
C LEU A 70 3.88 -5.22 -0.30
N SER A 71 4.49 -5.97 -1.21
CA SER A 71 3.79 -6.69 -2.27
C SER A 71 2.87 -7.78 -1.70
N GLY A 72 3.33 -8.51 -0.68
CA GLY A 72 2.51 -9.50 0.03
C GLY A 72 1.30 -8.88 0.73
N ILE A 73 1.48 -7.77 1.45
CA ILE A 73 0.38 -7.02 2.08
C ILE A 73 -0.62 -6.54 1.01
N THR A 74 -0.11 -6.01 -0.11
CA THR A 74 -0.97 -5.56 -1.22
C THR A 74 -1.75 -6.71 -1.84
N ALA A 75 -1.13 -7.88 -2.00
CA ALA A 75 -1.79 -9.07 -2.52
C ALA A 75 -2.92 -9.56 -1.59
N VAL A 76 -2.70 -9.56 -0.27
CA VAL A 76 -3.74 -9.88 0.72
C VAL A 76 -4.89 -8.88 0.63
N ASN A 77 -4.60 -7.59 0.50
CA ASN A 77 -5.62 -6.56 0.32
C ASN A 77 -6.42 -6.79 -0.98
N LEU A 78 -5.74 -7.09 -2.08
CA LEU A 78 -6.39 -7.41 -3.36
C LEU A 78 -7.33 -8.63 -3.25
N VAL A 79 -6.92 -9.69 -2.54
CA VAL A 79 -7.80 -10.84 -2.27
C VAL A 79 -9.03 -10.42 -1.46
N GLY A 80 -8.83 -9.62 -0.40
CA GLY A 80 -9.93 -9.07 0.39
C GLY A 80 -10.89 -8.19 -0.42
N PHE A 81 -10.37 -7.41 -1.37
CA PHE A 81 -11.18 -6.65 -2.33
C PHE A 81 -11.99 -7.57 -3.24
N LEU A 82 -11.38 -8.61 -3.82
CA LEU A 82 -12.07 -9.56 -4.69
C LEU A 82 -13.21 -10.30 -3.96
N MET A 83 -13.03 -10.61 -2.67
CA MET A 83 -14.09 -11.19 -1.82
C MET A 83 -15.25 -10.20 -1.58
N GLN A 84 -14.96 -8.90 -1.44
CA GLN A 84 -16.00 -7.87 -1.33
C GLN A 84 -16.75 -7.69 -2.65
N VAL A 85 -16.05 -7.78 -3.79
CA VAL A 85 -16.66 -7.74 -5.12
C VAL A 85 -17.58 -8.94 -5.32
N SER A 86 -17.13 -10.16 -5.01
CA SER A 86 -17.94 -11.37 -5.17
C SER A 86 -19.16 -11.39 -4.23
N GLY A 87 -19.03 -10.79 -3.04
CA GLY A 87 -20.14 -10.61 -2.09
C GLY A 87 -21.10 -9.47 -2.43
N GLY A 88 -20.89 -8.73 -3.53
CA GLY A 88 -21.77 -7.63 -3.96
C GLY A 88 -21.64 -6.35 -3.13
N VAL A 89 -20.70 -6.29 -2.18
CA VAL A 89 -20.48 -5.11 -1.30
C VAL A 89 -20.01 -3.89 -2.12
N VAL A 90 -19.36 -4.13 -3.25
CA VAL A 90 -18.83 -3.10 -4.15
C VAL A 90 -19.91 -2.56 -5.12
N ALA A 91 -21.11 -3.15 -5.16
CA ALA A 91 -22.07 -3.00 -6.27
C ALA A 91 -22.86 -1.67 -6.34
N GLY A 92 -22.60 -0.67 -5.49
CA GLY A 92 -23.23 0.64 -5.69
C GLY A 92 -23.06 1.61 -4.53
N GLY A 93 -22.04 2.47 -4.62
CA GLY A 93 -21.86 3.56 -3.68
C GLY A 93 -20.47 4.15 -3.70
N LEU A 94 -20.32 5.33 -3.09
CA LEU A 94 -19.04 6.02 -2.98
C LEU A 94 -17.95 5.14 -2.34
N PHE A 95 -18.31 4.33 -1.34
CA PHE A 95 -17.38 3.39 -0.70
C PHE A 95 -16.79 2.39 -1.71
N GLY A 96 -17.62 1.74 -2.53
CA GLY A 96 -17.15 0.78 -3.54
C GLY A 96 -16.23 1.43 -4.57
N VAL A 97 -16.54 2.65 -5.02
CA VAL A 97 -15.70 3.41 -5.96
C VAL A 97 -14.34 3.74 -5.34
N LEU A 98 -14.32 4.26 -4.10
CA LEU A 98 -13.09 4.62 -3.40
C LEU A 98 -12.22 3.39 -3.10
N THR A 99 -12.83 2.27 -2.66
CA THR A 99 -12.10 1.01 -2.42
C THR A 99 -11.51 0.46 -3.71
N THR A 100 -12.23 0.54 -4.82
CA THR A 100 -11.72 0.12 -6.14
C THR A 100 -10.54 1.00 -6.56
N LEU A 101 -10.67 2.32 -6.46
CA LEU A 101 -9.60 3.25 -6.81
C LEU A 101 -8.37 3.04 -5.92
N GLN A 102 -8.57 2.87 -4.61
CA GLN A 102 -7.50 2.57 -3.65
C GLN A 102 -6.76 1.29 -4.02
N THR A 103 -7.48 0.22 -4.33
CA THR A 103 -6.91 -1.08 -4.71
C THR A 103 -6.15 -0.98 -6.04
N LEU A 104 -6.69 -0.26 -7.02
CA LEU A 104 -6.03 -0.03 -8.31
C LEU A 104 -4.73 0.75 -8.14
N LEU A 105 -4.74 1.84 -7.36
CA LEU A 105 -3.53 2.64 -7.11
C LEU A 105 -2.43 1.82 -6.43
N ALA A 106 -2.78 1.04 -5.40
CA ALA A 106 -1.83 0.16 -4.72
C ALA A 106 -1.28 -0.91 -5.67
N THR A 107 -2.14 -1.56 -6.45
CA THR A 107 -1.74 -2.63 -7.39
C THR A 107 -0.84 -2.09 -8.50
N VAL A 108 -1.21 -0.97 -9.12
CA VAL A 108 -0.40 -0.33 -10.17
C VAL A 108 0.95 0.11 -9.61
N ALA A 109 0.99 0.65 -8.39
CA ALA A 109 2.24 1.01 -7.75
C ALA A 109 3.18 -0.20 -7.58
N ILE A 110 2.66 -1.34 -7.11
CA ILE A 110 3.45 -2.58 -6.99
C ILE A 110 3.97 -3.02 -8.36
N VAL A 111 3.13 -3.03 -9.40
CA VAL A 111 3.56 -3.39 -10.77
C VAL A 111 4.70 -2.48 -11.26
N LEU A 112 4.64 -1.18 -10.95
CA LEU A 112 5.71 -0.24 -11.30
C LEU A 112 7.04 -0.54 -10.59
N PHE A 113 7.01 -1.01 -9.35
CA PHE A 113 8.21 -1.44 -8.63
C PHE A 113 8.86 -2.69 -9.22
N PHE A 114 8.11 -3.51 -9.96
CA PHE A 114 8.65 -4.70 -10.65
C PHE A 114 9.06 -4.46 -12.11
N ARG A 115 8.91 -3.23 -12.64
CA ARG A 115 9.39 -2.91 -13.99
C ARG A 115 10.91 -3.09 -14.11
N PRO A 116 11.44 -3.40 -15.30
CA PRO A 116 12.87 -3.63 -15.50
C PRO A 116 13.77 -2.53 -14.92
N ALA A 117 13.43 -1.26 -15.18
CA ALA A 117 14.17 -0.11 -14.65
C ALA A 117 14.14 0.01 -13.12
N ALA A 118 13.09 -0.50 -12.46
CA ALA A 118 13.00 -0.56 -11.00
C ALA A 118 13.74 -1.78 -10.44
N ARG A 119 13.73 -2.91 -11.14
CA ARG A 119 14.48 -4.12 -10.73
C ARG A 119 15.96 -3.85 -10.58
N ASP A 120 16.55 -3.10 -11.51
CA ASP A 120 17.96 -2.71 -11.42
C ASP A 120 18.25 -1.86 -10.18
N PHE A 121 17.31 -0.99 -9.81
CA PHE A 121 17.38 -0.19 -8.59
C PHE A 121 17.32 -1.06 -7.33
N PHE A 122 16.50 -2.11 -7.29
CA PHE A 122 16.41 -3.02 -6.13
C PHE A 122 17.49 -4.11 -6.10
N ALA A 123 18.26 -4.27 -7.19
CA ALA A 123 19.31 -5.30 -7.31
C ALA A 123 20.70 -4.80 -6.90
N ARG A 124 20.92 -3.49 -6.87
CA ARG A 124 22.21 -2.88 -6.56
C ARG A 124 22.20 -2.30 -5.15
N PRO A 125 23.27 -2.51 -4.35
CA PRO A 125 23.52 -1.69 -3.18
C PRO A 125 23.66 -0.21 -3.61
N HIS A 126 23.18 0.71 -2.79
CA HIS A 126 23.32 2.15 -3.02
C HIS A 126 24.30 2.73 -1.99
N PRO A 127 25.62 2.58 -2.20
CA PRO A 127 26.65 3.01 -1.25
C PRO A 127 26.69 4.53 -1.07
N GLU A 128 26.20 5.31 -2.05
CA GLU A 128 26.05 6.76 -1.94
C GLU A 128 25.10 7.24 -0.81
N TRP A 129 24.41 6.33 -0.11
CA TRP A 129 23.57 6.66 1.05
C TRP A 129 24.24 6.36 2.39
N GLU A 130 25.42 5.73 2.38
CA GLU A 130 26.27 5.52 3.56
C GLU A 130 27.19 6.70 3.82
N GLU A 131 27.51 7.52 2.81
CA GLU A 131 28.35 8.73 2.96
C GLU A 131 27.59 9.93 3.56
N ASP A 132 26.25 9.90 3.54
CA ASP A 132 25.37 10.97 4.04
C ASP A 132 24.74 10.65 5.43
N ALA A 133 25.10 9.53 6.06
CA ALA A 133 24.57 9.05 7.35
C ALA A 133 25.59 9.19 8.50
#